data_AF-A0A847FL25-F1
#
_entry.id   AF-A0A847FL25-F1
#
_cell.length_a   1.000
_cell.length_b   1.000
_cell.length_c   1.000
_cell.angle_alpha   90.00
_cell.angle_beta   90.00
_cell.angle_gamma   90.00
#
_symmetry.space_group_name_H-M   'P 1'
#
loop_
_entity.id
_entity.type
_entity.pdbx_description
1 polymer ?
#
loop_
_entity_poly.entity_id
_entity_poly.type
_entity_poly.pdbx_seq_one_letter_code
_entity_poly.pdbx_strand_id
1 'polypeptide(L)' 'MARAEDLLSQEFVCARCQHKGAHVERLSMSGTGLSRLFEIQPYRYAFVSCGNCGYTEVFNLRTLEGKDDLGTFLEILFAD' A
#
# COMPACT_ATOMS: atom_id res chain seq x y z
N MET A 1 3.78 -7.70 -14.55
CA MET A 1 3.21 -6.49 -13.91
C MET A 1 3.71 -6.48 -12.49
N ALA A 2 4.48 -5.45 -12.10
CA ALA A 2 4.84 -5.26 -10.70
C ALA A 2 3.55 -5.06 -9.91
N ARG A 3 3.42 -5.72 -8.76
CA ARG A 3 2.25 -5.55 -7.91
C ARG A 3 2.33 -4.16 -7.26
N ALA A 4 1.19 -3.58 -6.89
CA ALA A 4 1.16 -2.26 -6.24
C ALA A 4 2.06 -2.20 -4.99
N GLU A 5 2.19 -3.33 -4.31
CA GLU A 5 3.08 -3.55 -3.17
C GLU A 5 4.56 -3.40 -3.52
N ASP A 6 4.98 -3.89 -4.69
CA ASP A 6 6.38 -3.81 -5.14
C ASP A 6 6.74 -2.34 -5.41
N LEU A 7 5.83 -1.58 -6.02
CA LEU A 7 6.01 -0.16 -6.30
C LEU A 7 6.00 0.66 -5.00
N LEU A 8 5.07 0.38 -4.08
CA LEU A 8 5.05 1.01 -2.76
C LEU A 8 6.33 0.71 -1.96
N SER A 9 6.89 -0.50 -2.06
CA SER A 9 8.13 -0.85 -1.37
C SER A 9 9.34 -0.07 -1.88
N GLN A 10 9.38 0.21 -3.19
CA GLN A 10 10.49 0.87 -3.87
C GLN A 10 10.40 2.40 -3.78
N GLU A 11 9.24 2.97 -4.09
CA GLU A 11 9.06 4.42 -4.24
C GLU A 11 8.81 5.15 -2.91
N PHE A 12 8.46 4.43 -1.84
CA PHE A 12 8.11 5.06 -0.57
C PHE A 12 9.25 5.90 0.01
N VAL A 13 8.92 7.14 0.40
CA VAL A 13 9.78 8.02 1.18
C VAL A 13 9.08 8.32 2.51
N CYS A 14 9.77 8.03 3.62
CA CYS A 14 9.18 8.17 4.94
C CYS A 14 8.96 9.66 5.30
N ALA A 15 7.70 10.08 5.40
CA ALA A 15 7.30 11.43 5.82
C ALA A 15 7.83 11.88 7.21
N ARG A 16 8.34 10.95 8.03
CA ARG A 16 8.86 11.22 9.38
C ARG A 16 10.39 11.35 9.44
N CYS A 17 11.14 10.59 8.64
CA CYS A 17 12.60 10.52 8.74
C CYS A 17 13.34 10.50 7.40
N GLN A 18 12.62 10.63 6.28
CA GLN A 18 13.16 10.71 4.92
C GLN A 18 13.93 9.45 4.45
N HIS A 19 13.82 8.34 5.19
CA HIS A 19 14.34 7.05 4.74
C HIS A 19 13.57 6.56 3.52
N LYS A 20 14.30 6.05 2.53
CA LYS A 20 13.76 5.54 1.27
C LYS A 20 13.51 4.04 1.34
N GLY A 21 12.45 3.61 0.71
CA GLY A 21 11.99 2.23 0.72
C GLY A 21 11.28 1.84 2.01
N ALA A 22 10.46 0.80 1.91
CA ALA A 22 9.67 0.30 3.02
C ALA A 22 9.46 -1.21 2.96
N HIS A 23 9.16 -1.77 4.13
CA HIS A 23 8.57 -3.09 4.24
C HIS A 23 7.06 -2.96 3.97
N VAL A 24 6.52 -3.76 3.04
CA VAL A 24 5.12 -3.69 2.65
C VAL A 24 4.42 -5.02 2.93
N GLU A 25 3.32 -4.96 3.67
CA GLU A 25 2.48 -6.12 3.96
C GLU A 25 1.04 -5.88 3.44
N ARG A 26 0.52 -6.86 2.68
CA ARG A 26 -0.86 -6.82 2.18
C ARG A 26 -1.80 -7.40 3.23
N LEU A 27 -2.74 -6.59 3.69
CA LEU A 27 -3.81 -7.02 4.58
C LEU A 27 -5.14 -7.10 3.81
N SER A 28 -5.73 -8.30 3.81
CA SER A 28 -7.07 -8.51 3.27
C SER A 28 -8.03 -8.80 4.42
N MET A 29 -9.09 -8.00 4.52
CA MET A 29 -10.10 -8.16 5.58
C MET A 29 -11.42 -8.60 4.97
N SER A 30 -12.03 -9.62 5.60
CA SER A 30 -13.42 -9.97 5.34
C SER A 30 -14.32 -8.83 5.81
N GLY A 31 -15.28 -8.43 4.97
CA GLY A 31 -16.33 -7.50 5.40
C GLY A 31 -17.28 -8.13 6.42
N THR A 32 -18.20 -7.33 6.95
CA THR A 32 -19.27 -7.81 7.84
C THR A 32 -20.43 -8.42 7.05
N GLY A 33 -21.30 -9.17 7.74
CA GLY A 33 -22.52 -9.75 7.13
C GLY A 33 -22.25 -10.86 6.13
N LEU A 34 -22.89 -10.80 4.95
CA LEU A 34 -22.77 -11.80 3.88
C LEU A 34 -21.33 -11.93 3.36
N SER A 35 -20.52 -10.87 3.42
CA SER A 35 -19.13 -10.93 2.98
C SER A 35 -18.31 -11.94 3.79
N ARG A 36 -18.58 -12.08 5.10
CA ARG A 36 -17.94 -13.10 5.94
C ARG A 36 -18.50 -14.50 5.68
N LEU A 37 -19.81 -14.61 5.42
CA LEU A 37 -20.48 -15.89 5.14
C LEU A 37 -20.00 -16.51 3.81
N PHE A 38 -19.67 -15.68 2.82
CA PHE A 38 -19.17 -16.10 1.51
C PHE A 38 -17.65 -15.93 1.35
N GLU A 39 -16.92 -15.66 2.44
CA GLU A 39 -15.45 -15.43 2.45
C GLU A 39 -14.95 -14.36 1.44
N ILE A 40 -15.81 -13.41 1.09
CA ILE A 40 -15.45 -12.30 0.23
C ILE A 40 -14.62 -11.33 1.06
N GLN A 41 -13.40 -11.05 0.58
CA GLN A 41 -12.47 -10.09 1.18
C GLN A 41 -12.47 -8.82 0.34
N PRO A 42 -13.49 -7.95 0.49
CA PRO A 42 -13.55 -6.78 -0.35
C PRO A 42 -12.43 -5.80 0.01
N TYR A 43 -12.04 -5.71 1.27
CA TYR A 43 -11.07 -4.72 1.71
C TYR A 43 -9.64 -5.23 1.53
N ARG A 44 -8.84 -4.49 0.75
CA ARG A 44 -7.44 -4.80 0.46
C ARG A 44 -6.62 -3.56 0.75
N TYR A 45 -5.74 -3.66 1.74
CA TYR A 45 -4.87 -2.58 2.17
C TYR A 45 -3.41 -3.01 2.10
N ALA A 46 -2.52 -2.06 1.86
CA ALA A 46 -1.08 -2.24 2.03
C ALA A 46 -0.62 -1.43 3.25
N PHE A 47 0.07 -2.08 4.16
CA PHE A 47 0.73 -1.47 5.30
C PHE A 47 2.19 -1.26 4.89
N VAL A 48 2.60 0.00 4.79
CA VAL A 48 3.91 0.42 4.29
C VAL A 48 4.69 0.98 5.46
N SER A 49 5.63 0.19 5.96
CA SER A 49 6.37 0.45 7.20
C SER A 49 7.80 0.86 6.90
N CYS A 50 8.21 2.03 7.42
CA CYS A 50 9.58 2.51 7.35
C CYS A 50 10.52 1.57 8.11
N GLY A 51 11.53 1.04 7.41
CA GLY A 51 12.54 0.16 8.00
C GLY A 51 13.48 0.84 9.00
N ASN A 52 13.46 2.18 9.06
CA ASN A 52 14.33 2.96 9.95
C ASN A 52 13.64 3.39 11.25
N CYS A 53 12.48 4.06 11.16
CA CYS A 53 11.81 4.63 12.34
C CYS A 53 10.50 3.93 12.74
N GLY A 54 10.05 2.93 11.97
CA GLY A 54 8.83 2.17 12.24
C GLY A 54 7.52 2.91 11.93
N TYR A 55 7.56 4.13 11.40
CA TYR A 55 6.36 4.81 10.91
C TYR A 55 5.67 3.97 9.85
N THR A 56 4.36 3.74 10.02
CA THR A 56 3.55 2.91 9.12
C THR A 56 2.45 3.75 8.51
N GLU A 57 2.39 3.74 7.18
CA GLU A 57 1.33 4.37 6.39
C GLU A 57 0.48 3.29 5.71
N VAL A 58 -0.83 3.54 5.56
CA VAL A 58 -1.78 2.53 5.05
C VAL A 58 -2.40 3.01 3.75
N PHE A 59 -2.28 2.20 2.71
CA PHE A 59 -2.81 2.48 1.37
C PHE A 59 -3.98 1.57 1.02
N ASN A 60 -5.03 2.12 0.40
CA ASN A 60 -6.13 1.34 -0.14
C ASN A 60 -5.78 0.80 -1.52
N LEU A 61 -5.57 -0.52 -1.62
CA LEU A 61 -5.13 -1.16 -2.84
C LEU A 61 -6.20 -1.14 -3.94
N ARG A 62 -7.50 -1.09 -3.61
CA ARG A 62 -8.54 -0.95 -4.64
C ARG A 62 -8.44 0.37 -5.39
N THR A 63 -8.08 1.44 -4.68
CA THR A 63 -7.93 2.76 -5.28
C THR A 63 -6.64 2.86 -6.10
N LEU A 64 -5.57 2.18 -5.67
CA LEU A 64 -4.28 2.19 -6.36
C LEU A 64 -4.25 1.26 -7.58
N GLU A 65 -4.78 0.04 -7.47
CA GLU A 65 -4.81 -0.96 -8.54
C GLU A 65 -5.69 -0.54 -9.74
N GLY A 66 -6.58 0.44 -9.56
CA GLY A 66 -7.42 1.00 -10.63
C GLY A 66 -6.77 2.10 -11.47
N LYS A 67 -5.47 2.41 -11.23
CA LYS A 67 -4.73 3.45 -11.96
C LYS A 67 -3.88 2.83 -13.07
N ASP A 68 -3.95 3.39 -14.27
CA ASP A 68 -3.17 2.92 -15.43
C ASP A 68 -1.66 3.20 -15.29
N ASP A 69 -1.28 4.23 -14.53
CA ASP A 69 0.11 4.65 -14.33
C ASP A 69 0.46 4.82 -12.85
N LEU A 70 0.40 3.71 -12.12
CA LEU A 70 0.63 3.70 -10.68
C LEU A 70 2.08 4.07 -10.32
N GLY A 71 3.06 3.67 -11.13
CA GLY A 71 4.48 3.96 -10.88
C GLY A 71 4.75 5.46 -10.85
N THR A 72 4.46 6.15 -11.95
CA THR A 72 4.62 7.62 -12.05
C THR A 72 3.83 8.36 -10.98
N PHE A 73 2.62 7.89 -10.66
CA PHE A 73 1.84 8.49 -9.58
C PHE A 73 2.55 8.41 -8.23
N LEU A 74 3.13 7.26 -7.89
CA LEU A 74 3.85 7.07 -6.62
C LEU A 74 5.17 7.84 -6.60
N GLU A 75 5.90 7.87 -7.71
CA GLU A 75 7.10 8.71 -7.85
C GLU A 75 6.79 10.17 -7.55
N ILE A 76 5.71 10.73 -8.13
CA ILE A 76 5.28 12.11 -7.88
C ILE A 76 4.78 12.28 -6.44
N LEU A 77 4.04 11.31 -5.91
CA LEU A 77 3.50 11.37 -4.56
C LEU A 77 4.60 11.44 -3.50
N PHE A 78 5.69 10.70 -3.71
CA PHE A 78 6.85 10.67 -2.82
C PHE A 78 8.01 11.55 -3.30
N ALA A 79 7.78 12.40 -4.30
CA ALA A 79 8.75 13.38 -4.76
C ALA A 79 8.82 14.55 -3.76
N ASP A 80 9.53 14.32 -2.64
CA ASP A 80 10.06 15.32 -1.72
C ASP A 80 11.56 15.06 -1.44
#